data_AF-A0A8A3S5H1-F1
#
_entry.id   AF-A0A8A3S5H1-F1
#
_cell.length_a   1.000
_cell.length_b   1.000
_cell.length_c   1.000
_cell.angle_alpha   90.00
_cell.angle_beta   90.00
_cell.angle_gamma   90.00
#
_symmetry.space_group_name_H-M   'P 1'
#
loop_
_entity.id
_entity.type
_entity.pdbx_description
1 polymer ?
#
loop_
_entity_poly.entity_id
_entity_poly.type
_entity_poly.pdbx_seq_one_letter_code
_entity_poly.pdbx_strand_id
1 'polypeptide(L)'
;MRQDRVLACLAAVVLAAALISGCIGEPDGSLPPPVDFTPEADVGAEDELIIRYYPNSTEPASYTVTFEIEVNGETADAVAGRIFSGISAADPIELPPVPAGPGAEVSVRVTIFDEFRRIVHSDTTTFIAGEDLQVTTG
;
A
#
# COMPACT_ATOMS: atom_id res chain seq x y z
N MET A 1 -36.88 -37.27 6.47
CA MET A 1 -35.58 -37.50 7.11
C MET A 1 -34.46 -37.11 6.14
N ARG A 2 -34.05 -35.84 6.15
CA ARG A 2 -32.95 -35.33 5.32
C ARG A 2 -32.44 -34.00 5.91
N GLN A 3 -32.03 -34.02 7.18
CA GLN A 3 -31.41 -32.86 7.84
C GLN A 3 -30.17 -33.23 8.67
N ASP A 4 -29.60 -34.41 8.47
CA ASP A 4 -28.48 -34.90 9.30
C ASP A 4 -27.12 -34.88 8.60
N ARG A 5 -26.99 -34.21 7.45
CA ARG A 5 -25.74 -34.21 6.66
C ARG A 5 -24.95 -32.90 6.67
N VAL A 6 -25.50 -31.83 7.24
CA VAL A 6 -24.86 -30.51 7.22
C VAL A 6 -23.95 -30.29 8.45
N LEU A 7 -24.16 -31.01 9.55
CA LEU A 7 -23.42 -30.77 10.79
C LEU A 7 -22.07 -31.49 10.90
N ALA A 8 -21.75 -32.43 10.00
CA ALA A 8 -20.53 -33.25 10.13
C ALA A 8 -19.29 -32.65 9.44
N CYS A 9 -19.42 -31.59 8.64
CA CYS A 9 -18.26 -30.95 7.99
C CYS A 9 -17.59 -29.86 8.84
N LEU A 10 -18.21 -29.44 9.94
CA LEU A 10 -17.69 -28.36 10.80
C LEU A 10 -16.66 -28.83 11.84
N ALA A 11 -16.36 -30.13 11.90
CA ALA A 11 -15.41 -30.70 12.87
C ALA A 11 -14.03 -31.07 12.28
N ALA A 12 -13.76 -30.76 11.01
CA ALA A 12 -12.55 -31.21 10.31
C ALA A 12 -11.44 -30.15 10.13
N VAL A 13 -11.64 -28.90 10.58
CA VAL A 13 -10.65 -27.81 10.41
C VAL A 13 -10.06 -27.37 11.76
N VAL A 14 -9.79 -28.32 12.65
CA VAL A 14 -9.08 -28.05 13.92
C VAL A 14 -8.00 -29.11 14.13
N LEU A 15 -7.06 -29.24 13.19
CA LEU A 15 -5.78 -29.90 13.49
C LEU A 15 -4.71 -29.61 12.41
N ALA A 16 -4.00 -28.49 12.56
CA ALA A 16 -2.69 -28.29 11.96
C ALA A 16 -1.86 -27.27 12.76
N ALA A 17 -1.83 -27.39 14.09
CA ALA A 17 -0.80 -26.74 14.91
C ALA A 17 0.40 -27.69 15.01
N ALA A 18 1.13 -27.85 13.90
CA ALA A 18 2.37 -28.60 13.83
C ALA A 18 3.55 -27.62 13.76
N LEU A 19 4.25 -27.53 14.89
CA LEU A 19 5.72 -27.50 14.98
C LEU A 19 6.46 -26.61 13.96
N ILE A 20 6.67 -25.36 14.34
CA ILE A 20 7.87 -24.61 13.93
C ILE A 20 8.64 -24.30 15.22
N SER A 21 9.34 -25.31 15.72
CA SER A 21 10.52 -25.07 16.57
C SER A 21 11.66 -24.69 15.63
N GLY A 22 11.78 -23.40 15.37
CA GLY A 22 12.88 -22.81 14.62
C GLY A 22 13.25 -21.52 15.31
N CYS A 23 14.35 -21.56 16.06
CA CYS A 23 15.09 -20.43 16.63
C CYS A 23 14.31 -19.11 16.71
N ILE A 24 13.58 -18.87 17.80
CA ILE A 24 13.40 -17.49 18.27
C ILE A 24 14.77 -17.09 18.82
N GLY A 25 15.67 -16.70 17.92
CA GLY A 25 16.68 -15.74 18.32
C GLY A 25 15.90 -14.51 18.75
N GLU A 26 15.96 -14.18 20.03
CA GLU A 26 15.58 -12.84 20.48
C GLU A 26 16.27 -11.84 19.53
N PRO A 27 15.52 -10.98 18.81
CA PRO A 27 16.15 -9.92 18.04
C PRO A 27 16.98 -9.11 19.04
N ASP A 28 18.27 -9.03 18.78
CA ASP A 28 19.31 -8.47 19.62
C ASP A 28 19.18 -6.95 19.88
N GLY A 29 18.07 -6.34 19.46
CA GLY A 29 17.73 -4.94 19.66
C GLY A 29 18.60 -4.05 18.77
N SER A 30 18.07 -3.22 17.90
CA SER A 30 16.71 -2.77 17.65
C SER A 30 16.71 -2.43 16.17
N LEU A 31 15.76 -2.94 15.39
CA LEU A 31 15.58 -2.44 14.03
C LEU A 31 15.49 -0.90 14.09
N PRO A 32 16.05 -0.17 13.12
CA PRO A 32 15.86 1.28 13.11
C PRO A 32 14.36 1.60 13.18
N PRO A 33 13.98 2.74 13.78
CA PRO A 33 12.60 3.17 13.79
C PRO A 33 12.01 3.13 12.37
N PRO A 34 10.74 2.74 12.21
CA PRO A 34 10.08 2.82 10.90
C PRO A 34 10.06 4.28 10.43
N VAL A 35 10.17 4.47 9.11
CA VAL A 35 10.11 5.79 8.48
C VAL A 35 8.67 6.05 8.09
N ASP A 36 8.09 7.14 8.60
CA ASP A 36 6.74 7.58 8.21
C ASP A 36 6.76 8.19 6.80
N PHE A 37 5.63 8.06 6.10
CA PHE A 37 5.43 8.64 4.77
C PHE A 37 4.33 9.69 4.79
N THR A 38 4.53 10.75 4.01
CA THR A 38 3.51 11.76 3.73
C THR A 38 3.06 11.62 2.28
N PRO A 39 1.77 11.33 2.02
CA PRO A 39 1.22 11.35 0.67
C PRO A 39 1.00 12.78 0.21
N GLU A 40 1.36 13.06 -1.04
CA GLU A 40 1.05 14.29 -1.75
C GLU A 40 0.56 13.96 -3.14
N ALA A 41 -0.25 14.84 -3.71
CA ALA A 41 -0.76 14.68 -5.07
C ALA A 41 -0.85 16.03 -5.76
N ASP A 42 -0.52 16.03 -7.04
CA ASP A 42 -0.46 17.21 -7.90
C ASP A 42 -1.17 16.93 -9.23
N VAL A 43 -1.66 17.98 -9.87
CA VAL A 43 -2.11 17.92 -11.26
C VAL A 43 -0.90 18.10 -12.18
N GLY A 44 -0.59 17.06 -12.93
CA GLY A 44 0.45 17.01 -13.95
C GLY A 44 0.03 17.67 -15.27
N ALA A 45 0.82 17.42 -16.31
CA ALA A 45 0.46 17.83 -17.66
C ALA A 45 -0.74 17.02 -18.16
N GLU A 46 -1.50 17.56 -19.10
CA GLU A 46 -2.55 16.82 -19.82
C GLU A 46 -3.61 16.16 -18.91
N ASP A 47 -3.95 16.81 -17.79
CA ASP A 47 -4.92 16.32 -16.79
C ASP A 47 -4.52 14.98 -16.14
N GLU A 48 -3.22 14.76 -15.95
CA GLU A 48 -2.72 13.61 -15.17
C GLU A 48 -2.72 13.90 -13.67
N LEU A 49 -3.11 12.92 -12.86
CA LEU A 49 -2.87 12.95 -11.43
C LEU A 49 -1.52 12.30 -11.12
N ILE A 50 -0.62 13.05 -10.48
CA ILE A 50 0.68 12.56 -10.04
C ILE A 50 0.65 12.41 -8.52
N ILE A 51 0.95 11.21 -8.03
CA ILE A 51 0.87 10.87 -6.61
C ILE A 51 2.25 10.47 -6.12
N ARG A 52 2.69 11.11 -5.03
CA ARG A 52 4.01 10.92 -4.44
C ARG A 52 3.89 10.56 -2.96
N TYR A 53 4.75 9.66 -2.51
CA TYR A 53 4.90 9.32 -1.11
C TYR A 53 6.31 9.72 -0.66
N TYR A 54 6.37 10.78 0.15
CA TYR A 54 7.61 11.32 0.68
C TYR A 54 7.94 10.65 2.02
N PRO A 55 9.08 9.93 2.12
CA PRO A 55 9.54 9.46 3.43
C PRO A 55 10.02 10.65 4.26
N ASN A 56 9.79 10.62 5.57
CA ASN A 56 10.41 11.56 6.50
C ASN A 56 11.85 11.14 6.83
N SER A 57 12.68 10.98 5.80
CA SER A 57 14.10 10.60 5.90
C SER A 57 14.90 11.22 4.77
N THR A 58 16.11 11.69 5.07
CA THR A 58 17.07 12.15 4.04
C THR A 58 18.03 11.05 3.61
N GLU A 59 18.07 9.93 4.32
CA GLU A 59 18.90 8.78 3.98
C GLU A 59 18.22 7.94 2.89
N PRO A 60 18.88 7.72 1.73
CA PRO A 60 18.31 6.90 0.66
C PRO A 60 18.14 5.44 1.09
N ALA A 61 16.94 4.90 0.91
CA ALA A 61 16.60 3.52 1.25
C ALA A 61 15.85 2.81 0.10
N SER A 62 15.66 1.50 0.24
CA SER A 62 14.82 0.71 -0.67
C SER A 62 13.50 0.34 0.00
N TYR A 63 12.41 0.46 -0.75
CA TYR A 63 11.07 0.10 -0.30
C TYR A 63 10.40 -0.81 -1.32
N THR A 64 9.56 -1.70 -0.81
CA THR A 64 8.66 -2.51 -1.64
C THR A 64 7.27 -1.92 -1.57
N VAL A 65 6.65 -1.66 -2.70
CA VAL A 65 5.35 -0.99 -2.80
C VAL A 65 4.36 -1.92 -3.51
N THR A 66 3.20 -2.08 -2.88
CA THR A 66 2.01 -2.64 -3.51
C THR A 66 0.97 -1.54 -3.61
N PHE A 67 0.39 -1.33 -4.78
CA PHE A 67 -0.66 -0.33 -4.96
C PHE A 67 -1.72 -0.77 -5.96
N GLU A 68 -2.89 -0.16 -5.84
CA GLU A 68 -4.00 -0.21 -6.79
C GLU A 68 -4.53 1.22 -6.94
N ILE A 69 -4.72 1.64 -8.19
CA ILE A 69 -5.29 2.94 -8.54
C ILE A 69 -6.58 2.67 -9.32
N GLU A 70 -7.67 3.25 -8.85
CA GLU A 70 -8.97 3.22 -9.49
C GLU A 70 -9.38 4.62 -9.94
N VAL A 71 -9.94 4.74 -11.15
CA VAL A 71 -10.53 5.97 -11.67
C VAL A 71 -12.02 5.72 -11.89
N ASN A 72 -12.87 6.48 -11.21
CA ASN A 72 -14.33 6.30 -11.21
C ASN A 72 -14.77 4.86 -10.89
N GLY A 73 -14.04 4.18 -10.01
CA GLY A 73 -14.28 2.79 -9.60
C GLY A 73 -13.81 1.72 -10.59
N GLU A 74 -13.10 2.09 -11.66
CA GLU A 74 -12.44 1.15 -12.57
C GLU A 74 -10.93 1.13 -12.32
N THR A 75 -10.33 -0.05 -12.20
CA THR A 75 -8.88 -0.19 -12.00
C THR A 75 -8.11 0.37 -13.19
N ALA A 76 -7.33 1.41 -12.96
CA ALA A 76 -6.44 2.01 -13.94
C ALA A 76 -5.05 1.35 -13.93
N ASP A 77 -4.52 1.06 -12.72
CA ASP A 77 -3.26 0.32 -12.55
C ASP A 77 -3.28 -0.47 -11.24
N ALA A 78 -2.57 -1.60 -11.21
CA ALA A 78 -2.41 -2.42 -10.01
C ALA A 78 -1.07 -3.15 -10.06
N VAL A 79 -0.24 -2.92 -9.05
CA VAL A 79 1.10 -3.49 -8.97
C VAL A 79 1.33 -4.07 -7.59
N ALA A 80 1.79 -5.32 -7.54
CA ALA A 80 2.17 -5.98 -6.30
C ALA A 80 3.70 -6.10 -6.18
N GLY A 81 4.24 -5.59 -5.08
CA GLY A 81 5.63 -5.84 -4.69
C GLY A 81 6.70 -5.20 -5.58
N ARG A 82 6.43 -4.02 -6.17
CA ARG A 82 7.44 -3.27 -6.93
C ARG A 82 8.49 -2.69 -6.00
N ILE A 83 9.76 -2.87 -6.35
CA ILE A 83 10.88 -2.33 -5.57
C ILE A 83 11.22 -0.94 -6.10
N PHE A 84 11.34 0.02 -5.19
CA PHE A 84 11.88 1.35 -5.41
C PHE A 84 13.15 1.50 -4.59
N SER A 85 14.21 2.05 -5.18
CA SER A 85 15.54 2.17 -4.56
C SER A 85 16.02 3.62 -4.59
N GLY A 86 16.78 4.03 -3.58
CA GLY A 86 17.29 5.40 -3.49
C GLY A 86 16.28 6.41 -2.94
N ILE A 87 15.16 5.91 -2.38
CA ILE A 87 14.04 6.71 -1.94
C ILE A 87 14.42 7.52 -0.70
N SER A 88 14.15 8.83 -0.76
CA SER A 88 14.40 9.79 0.31
C SER A 88 13.44 10.98 0.18
N ALA A 89 13.49 11.93 1.12
CA ALA A 89 12.68 13.15 1.05
C ALA A 89 12.96 13.99 -0.22
N ALA A 90 14.11 13.81 -0.86
CA ALA A 90 14.47 14.49 -2.11
C ALA A 90 14.13 13.69 -3.38
N ASP A 91 13.86 12.39 -3.23
CA ASP A 91 13.54 11.46 -4.33
C ASP A 91 12.43 10.51 -3.84
N PRO A 92 11.16 10.97 -3.85
CA PRO A 92 10.05 10.23 -3.29
C PRO A 92 9.65 9.04 -4.16
N ILE A 93 8.78 8.18 -3.62
CA ILE A 93 8.10 7.18 -4.44
C ILE A 93 7.06 7.92 -5.28
N GLU A 94 7.26 7.98 -6.59
CA GLU A 94 6.25 8.43 -7.54
C GLU A 94 5.53 7.22 -8.14
N LEU A 95 4.20 7.18 -7.98
CA LEU A 95 3.37 6.19 -8.65
C LEU A 95 3.22 6.56 -10.13
N PRO A 96 2.87 5.60 -11.02
CA PRO A 96 2.58 5.92 -12.42
C PRO A 96 1.53 7.03 -12.52
N PRO A 97 1.73 8.05 -13.38
CA PRO A 97 0.73 9.09 -13.59
C PRO A 97 -0.55 8.48 -14.14
N VAL A 98 -1.69 9.00 -13.69
CA VAL A 98 -3.01 8.48 -14.09
C VAL A 98 -3.81 9.57 -14.78
N PRO A 99 -4.23 9.38 -16.05
CA PRO A 99 -5.12 10.32 -16.71
C PRO A 99 -6.45 10.43 -15.97
N ALA A 100 -6.77 11.63 -15.49
CA ALA A 100 -7.96 11.89 -14.69
C ALA A 100 -8.52 13.28 -15.05
N GLY A 101 -9.52 13.29 -15.95
CA GLY A 101 -10.19 14.53 -16.33
C GLY A 101 -10.88 15.22 -15.14
N PRO A 102 -11.17 16.54 -15.24
CA PRO A 102 -11.83 17.28 -14.17
C PRO A 102 -13.12 16.60 -13.68
N GLY A 103 -13.25 16.47 -12.36
CA GLY A 103 -14.34 15.80 -11.66
C GLY A 103 -14.19 14.29 -11.50
N ALA A 104 -13.16 13.67 -12.06
CA ALA A 104 -12.91 12.24 -11.88
C ALA A 104 -12.53 11.93 -10.43
N GLU A 105 -13.09 10.85 -9.89
CA GLU A 105 -12.71 10.30 -8.59
C GLU A 105 -11.54 9.33 -8.79
N VAL A 106 -10.42 9.58 -8.12
CA VAL A 106 -9.24 8.72 -8.15
C VAL A 106 -9.00 8.15 -6.76
N SER A 107 -9.11 6.84 -6.61
CA SER A 107 -8.86 6.12 -5.36
C SER A 107 -7.52 5.40 -5.46
N VAL A 108 -6.65 5.59 -4.47
CA VAL A 108 -5.36 4.90 -4.38
C VAL A 108 -5.30 4.12 -3.09
N ARG A 109 -5.13 2.80 -3.22
CA ARG A 109 -4.79 1.91 -2.11
C ARG A 109 -3.31 1.60 -2.22
N VAL A 110 -2.55 1.86 -1.16
CA VAL A 110 -1.11 1.56 -1.15
C VAL A 110 -0.70 0.84 0.12
N THR A 111 0.35 0.03 0.01
CA THR A 111 1.10 -0.50 1.15
C THR A 111 2.59 -0.42 0.83
N ILE A 112 3.35 0.22 1.73
CA ILE A 112 4.80 0.40 1.61
C ILE A 112 5.47 -0.44 2.69
N PHE A 113 6.42 -1.27 2.26
CA PHE A 113 7.24 -2.10 3.13
C PHE A 113 8.68 -1.59 3.11
N ASP A 114 9.32 -1.54 4.28
CA ASP A 114 10.77 -1.32 4.36
C ASP A 114 11.58 -2.58 3.99
N GLU A 115 12.91 -2.45 3.97
CA GLU A 115 13.82 -3.56 3.68
C GLU A 115 13.71 -4.75 4.65
N PHE A 116 13.19 -4.49 5.86
CA PHE A 116 12.93 -5.50 6.88
C PHE A 116 11.54 -6.13 6.74
N ARG A 117 10.81 -5.80 5.67
CA ARG A 117 9.44 -6.24 5.37
C ARG A 117 8.40 -5.80 6.39
N ARG A 118 8.67 -4.72 7.13
CA ARG A 118 7.66 -4.07 7.98
C ARG A 118 6.81 -3.15 7.13
N ILE A 119 5.49 -3.15 7.37
CA ILE A 119 4.62 -2.12 6.81
C ILE A 119 4.94 -0.80 7.51
N VAL A 120 5.40 0.18 6.74
CA VAL A 120 5.74 1.52 7.23
C VAL A 120 4.70 2.56 6.80
N HIS A 121 3.91 2.25 5.77
CA HIS A 121 2.76 3.04 5.35
C HIS A 121 1.67 2.14 4.77
N SER A 122 0.42 2.42 5.07
CA SER A 122 -0.73 1.77 4.43
C SER A 122 -1.95 2.66 4.55
N ASP A 123 -2.53 3.05 3.43
CA ASP A 123 -3.75 3.85 3.41
C ASP A 123 -4.63 3.53 2.18
N THR A 124 -5.81 4.14 2.18
CA THR A 124 -6.60 4.32 0.97
C THR A 124 -6.98 5.79 0.94
N THR A 125 -6.59 6.49 -0.13
CA THR A 125 -6.84 7.93 -0.28
C THR A 125 -7.63 8.17 -1.55
N THR A 126 -8.69 8.98 -1.44
CA THR A 126 -9.50 9.39 -2.59
C THR A 126 -9.24 10.86 -2.91
N PHE A 127 -9.03 11.12 -4.19
CA PHE A 127 -8.81 12.43 -4.77
C PHE A 127 -9.92 12.76 -5.74
N ILE A 128 -10.36 14.02 -5.78
CA ILE A 128 -11.20 14.52 -6.86
C ILE A 128 -10.32 15.38 -7.77
N ALA A 129 -10.16 14.94 -9.02
CA ALA A 129 -9.43 15.69 -10.03
C ALA A 129 -10.16 17.00 -10.35
N GLY A 130 -9.43 18.11 -10.50
CA GLY A 130 -10.00 19.43 -10.76
C GLY A 130 -8.92 20.52 -10.68
N GLU A 131 -9.30 21.78 -10.86
CA GLU A 131 -8.36 22.91 -10.70
C GLU A 131 -7.78 22.99 -9.29
N ASP A 132 -8.56 22.55 -8.29
CA ASP A 132 -8.12 22.36 -6.90
C ASP A 132 -8.32 20.89 -6.50
N LEU A 133 -7.23 20.21 -6.15
CA LEU A 133 -7.29 18.82 -5.69
C LEU A 133 -8.00 18.73 -4.33
N GLN A 134 -9.06 17.93 -4.25
CA GLN A 134 -9.72 17.65 -2.96
C GLN A 134 -9.32 16.26 -2.48
N VAL A 135 -8.82 16.18 -1.24
CA VAL A 135 -8.40 14.93 -0.60
C VAL A 135 -9.46 14.49 0.40
N THR A 136 -9.93 13.26 0.28
CA THR A 136 -10.79 12.60 1.26
C THR A 136 -10.08 11.33 1.76
N THR A 137 -9.84 11.26 3.07
CA THR A 137 -9.21 10.10 3.72
C THR A 137 -10.30 9.16 4.27
N GLY A 138 -10.19 7.87 3.97
CA GLY A 138 -11.11 6.81 4.42
C GLY A 138 -10.44 5.76 5.31
#